data_AF-A0A542LJ15-F1
#
_entry.id   AF-A0A542LJ15-F1
#
_cell.length_a   1.000
_cell.length_b   1.000
_cell.length_c   1.000
_cell.angle_alpha   90.00
_cell.angle_beta   90.00
_cell.angle_gamma   90.00
#
_symmetry.space_group_name_H-M   'P 1'
#
loop_
_entity.id
_entity.type
_entity.pdbx_description
1 polymer ?
#
loop_
_entity_poly.entity_id
_entity_poly.type
_entity_poly.pdbx_seq_one_letter_code
_entity_poly.pdbx_strand_id
1 'polypeptide(L)'
;MNASRHLSASTEAAIERAATLIAGADALVIAAGAGMGVDSGLPDFRGNGGFWKAYPALAAEGTSFMEIASPAAFRNNPRRAWGFYGHRLALYRDTTPHAGFDMLRKWGEAMRHGYFVFTSNVDGHFQKAGFDPQRIDECHGTIHKLQCLEPCSPALWSAAGFDPVVDTARCELP
;
A
#
# COMPACT_ATOMS: atom_id res chain seq x y z
N MET A 1 -10.27 -8.61 -29.24
CA MET A 1 -9.25 -8.05 -30.15
C MET A 1 -8.06 -7.64 -29.29
N ASN A 2 -7.00 -8.43 -29.31
CA ASN A 2 -5.86 -8.29 -28.40
C ASN A 2 -4.88 -7.30 -29.03
N ALA A 3 -4.88 -6.05 -28.57
CA ALA A 3 -3.85 -5.10 -28.95
C ALA A 3 -2.59 -5.46 -28.15
N SER A 4 -1.76 -6.36 -28.69
CA SER A 4 -0.38 -6.51 -28.23
C SER A 4 0.30 -5.15 -28.38
N ARG A 5 0.43 -4.42 -27.28
CA ARG A 5 1.30 -3.25 -27.23
C ARG A 5 2.74 -3.77 -27.39
N HIS A 6 3.30 -3.62 -28.59
CA HIS A 6 4.73 -3.79 -28.77
C HIS A 6 5.47 -2.77 -27.91
N LEU A 7 6.34 -3.26 -27.03
CA LEU A 7 7.24 -2.42 -26.24
C LEU A 7 8.24 -1.76 -27.20
N SER A 8 8.79 -0.61 -26.81
CA SER A 8 9.89 -0.04 -27.59
C SER A 8 11.11 -0.95 -27.50
N ALA A 9 11.94 -1.00 -28.55
CA ALA A 9 13.20 -1.75 -28.53
C ALA A 9 14.09 -1.36 -27.33
N SER A 10 14.04 -0.09 -26.90
CA SER A 10 14.73 0.38 -25.69
C SER A 10 14.18 -0.23 -24.40
N THR A 11 12.87 -0.45 -24.33
CA THR A 11 12.22 -1.08 -23.16
C THR A 11 12.51 -2.58 -23.13
N GLU A 12 12.46 -3.25 -24.28
CA GLU A 12 12.81 -4.68 -24.40
C GLU A 12 14.26 -4.91 -23.95
N ALA A 13 15.21 -4.12 -24.44
CA ALA A 13 16.61 -4.19 -24.01
C ALA A 13 16.80 -3.90 -22.51
N ALA A 14 16.02 -2.98 -21.94
CA ALA A 14 16.06 -2.70 -20.50
C ALA A 14 15.54 -3.88 -19.66
N ILE A 15 14.48 -4.56 -20.14
CA ILE A 15 13.91 -5.75 -19.48
C ILE A 15 14.90 -6.92 -19.53
N GLU A 16 15.52 -7.18 -20.68
CA GLU A 16 16.54 -8.24 -20.82
C GLU A 16 17.74 -8.00 -19.89
N ARG A 17 18.19 -6.74 -19.81
CA ARG A 17 19.25 -6.36 -18.88
C ARG A 17 18.82 -6.58 -17.42
N ALA A 18 17.60 -6.18 -17.06
CA ALA A 18 17.09 -6.41 -15.70
C ALA A 18 17.02 -7.90 -15.37
N ALA A 19 16.51 -8.73 -16.29
CA ALA A 19 16.44 -10.18 -16.11
C ALA A 19 17.83 -10.80 -15.90
N THR A 20 18.82 -10.37 -16.68
CA THR A 20 20.22 -10.83 -16.54
C THR A 20 20.80 -10.47 -15.18
N LEU A 21 20.58 -9.23 -14.72
CA LEU A 21 21.06 -8.76 -13.41
C LEU A 21 20.39 -9.52 -12.26
N ILE A 22 19.08 -9.77 -12.35
CA ILE A 22 18.34 -10.53 -11.35
C ILE A 22 18.81 -11.99 -11.31
N ALA A 23 19.02 -12.62 -12.46
CA ALA A 23 19.46 -14.02 -12.53
C ALA A 23 20.87 -14.24 -11.94
N GLY A 24 21.75 -13.23 -12.01
CA GLY A 24 23.10 -13.28 -11.45
C GLY A 24 23.24 -12.72 -10.03
N ALA A 25 22.15 -12.29 -9.38
CA ALA A 25 22.21 -11.66 -8.07
C ALA A 25 22.24 -12.69 -6.92
N ASP A 26 23.04 -12.41 -5.89
CA ASP A 26 23.03 -13.20 -4.65
C ASP A 26 21.96 -12.76 -3.66
N ALA A 27 21.36 -11.57 -3.84
CA ALA A 27 20.36 -10.99 -2.95
C ALA A 27 19.41 -10.04 -3.72
N LEU A 28 18.17 -9.92 -3.24
CA LEU A 28 17.18 -8.99 -3.79
C LEU A 28 16.72 -7.95 -2.76
N VAL A 29 16.89 -6.66 -3.05
CA VAL A 29 16.30 -5.57 -2.27
C VAL A 29 15.14 -4.97 -3.05
N ILE A 30 13.93 -5.05 -2.49
CA ILE A 30 12.70 -4.57 -3.10
C ILE A 30 12.33 -3.23 -2.46
N ALA A 31 12.58 -2.14 -3.17
CA ALA A 31 12.14 -0.81 -2.78
C ALA A 31 10.83 -0.47 -3.48
N ALA A 32 9.70 -0.44 -2.74
CA ALA A 32 8.36 -0.32 -3.33
C ALA A 32 7.52 0.78 -2.68
N GLY A 33 6.77 1.50 -3.51
CA GLY A 33 5.73 2.43 -3.09
C GLY A 33 4.39 2.10 -3.75
N ALA A 34 3.44 3.05 -3.72
CA ALA A 34 2.04 2.80 -4.09
C ALA A 34 1.84 2.21 -5.50
N GLY A 35 2.79 2.48 -6.41
CA GLY A 35 2.79 1.89 -7.76
C GLY A 35 2.80 0.36 -7.79
N MET A 36 3.36 -0.31 -6.77
CA MET A 36 3.37 -1.78 -6.65
C MET A 36 1.96 -2.35 -6.47
N GLY A 37 1.04 -1.59 -5.87
CA GLY A 37 -0.33 -2.05 -5.61
C GLY A 37 -1.31 -1.84 -6.77
N VAL A 38 -0.93 -1.09 -7.82
CA VAL A 38 -1.84 -0.64 -8.89
C VAL A 38 -2.48 -1.82 -9.63
N ASP A 39 -1.68 -2.82 -9.99
CA ASP A 39 -2.17 -4.03 -10.68
C ASP A 39 -3.03 -4.92 -9.76
N SER A 40 -3.05 -4.66 -8.45
CA SER A 40 -3.97 -5.29 -7.51
C SER A 40 -5.32 -4.57 -7.43
N GLY A 41 -5.50 -3.45 -8.15
CA GLY A 41 -6.70 -2.61 -8.09
C GLY A 41 -6.67 -1.54 -7.00
N LEU A 42 -5.53 -1.33 -6.32
CA LEU A 42 -5.39 -0.22 -5.38
C LEU A 42 -5.12 1.09 -6.14
N PRO A 43 -5.75 2.21 -5.75
CA PRO A 43 -5.47 3.50 -6.36
C PRO A 43 -4.05 3.96 -6.03
N ASP A 44 -3.30 4.48 -7.01
CA ASP A 44 -2.08 5.25 -6.74
C ASP A 44 -2.45 6.71 -6.41
N PHE A 45 -1.96 7.23 -5.29
CA PHE A 45 -2.37 8.55 -4.79
C PHE A 45 -1.60 9.70 -5.44
N ARG A 46 -1.36 9.64 -6.75
CA ARG A 46 -0.71 10.71 -7.51
C ARG A 46 -1.71 11.83 -7.84
N GLY A 47 -1.97 12.65 -6.83
CA GLY A 47 -2.82 13.84 -6.92
C GLY A 47 -4.29 13.61 -6.56
N ASN A 48 -5.04 14.71 -6.46
CA ASN A 48 -6.41 14.69 -5.93
C ASN A 48 -7.43 14.02 -6.87
N GLY A 49 -7.14 13.89 -8.17
CA GLY A 49 -8.12 13.37 -9.14
C GLY A 49 -8.53 11.91 -8.91
N GLY A 50 -7.58 11.01 -8.63
CA GLY A 50 -7.88 9.62 -8.27
C GLY A 50 -8.47 9.50 -6.87
N PHE A 51 -7.95 10.30 -5.93
CA PHE A 51 -8.42 10.35 -4.55
C PHE A 51 -9.90 10.78 -4.45
N TRP A 52 -10.30 11.87 -5.09
CA TRP A 52 -11.68 12.37 -5.04
C TRP A 52 -12.69 11.43 -5.70
N LYS A 53 -12.29 10.61 -6.67
CA LYS A 53 -13.15 9.54 -7.20
C LYS A 53 -13.44 8.46 -6.15
N ALA A 54 -12.44 8.12 -5.33
CA ALA A 54 -12.60 7.15 -4.25
C ALA A 54 -13.32 7.74 -3.02
N TYR A 55 -13.27 9.06 -2.84
CA TYR A 55 -13.88 9.76 -1.69
C TYR A 55 -14.72 10.97 -2.13
N PRO A 56 -15.92 10.77 -2.71
CA PRO A 56 -16.77 11.85 -3.20
C PRO A 56 -17.17 12.86 -2.10
N ALA A 57 -17.38 12.40 -0.86
CA ALA A 57 -17.69 13.28 0.27
C ALA A 57 -16.56 14.28 0.58
N LEU A 58 -15.30 13.81 0.54
CA LEU A 58 -14.13 14.66 0.76
C LEU A 58 -13.92 15.61 -0.43
N ALA A 59 -14.24 15.16 -1.64
CA ALA A 59 -14.20 15.98 -2.84
C ALA A 59 -15.20 17.14 -2.79
N ALA A 60 -16.43 16.88 -2.33
CA ALA A 60 -17.48 17.91 -2.21
C ALA A 60 -17.09 19.04 -1.23
N GLU A 61 -16.24 18.74 -0.27
CA GLU A 61 -15.72 19.70 0.71
C GLU A 61 -14.39 20.34 0.29
N GLY A 62 -13.81 19.92 -0.84
CA GLY A 62 -12.48 20.35 -1.27
C GLY A 62 -11.35 19.85 -0.36
N THR A 63 -11.61 18.87 0.50
CA THR A 63 -10.57 18.27 1.37
C THR A 63 -9.58 17.52 0.50
N SER A 64 -8.30 17.86 0.60
CA SER A 64 -7.22 17.19 -0.10
C SER A 64 -6.77 15.91 0.61
N PHE A 65 -6.04 15.05 -0.11
CA PHE A 65 -5.44 13.86 0.49
C PHE A 65 -4.51 14.20 1.66
N MET A 66 -3.70 15.26 1.54
CA MET A 66 -2.75 15.67 2.58
C MET A 66 -3.45 16.14 3.84
N GLU A 67 -4.60 16.82 3.72
CA GLU A 67 -5.37 17.29 4.86
C GLU A 67 -5.98 16.12 5.64
N ILE A 68 -6.62 15.17 4.96
CA ILE A 68 -7.26 14.03 5.63
C ILE A 68 -6.24 12.99 6.14
N ALA A 69 -5.11 12.80 5.43
CA ALA A 69 -4.05 11.88 5.82
C ALA A 69 -3.05 12.54 6.79
N SER A 70 -3.56 13.25 7.81
CA SER A 70 -2.76 13.95 8.79
C SER A 70 -3.22 13.65 10.23
N PRO A 71 -2.32 13.73 11.24
CA PRO A 71 -2.72 13.64 12.65
C PRO A 71 -3.73 14.71 13.06
N ALA A 72 -3.73 15.88 12.39
CA ALA A 72 -4.67 16.96 12.66
C ALA A 72 -6.12 16.56 12.33
N ALA A 73 -6.33 15.72 11.31
CA ALA A 73 -7.66 15.21 10.97
C ALA A 73 -8.30 14.42 12.13
N PHE A 74 -7.52 13.58 12.81
CA PHE A 74 -8.01 12.85 14.00
C PHE A 74 -8.37 13.76 15.17
N ARG A 75 -7.65 14.89 15.34
CA ARG A 75 -7.96 15.88 16.38
C ARG A 75 -9.20 16.72 16.05
N ASN A 76 -9.32 17.15 14.80
CA ASN A 76 -10.36 18.08 14.38
C ASN A 76 -11.70 17.40 14.13
N ASN A 77 -11.69 16.23 13.49
CA ASN A 77 -12.89 15.45 13.21
C ASN A 77 -12.57 13.95 13.22
N PRO A 78 -12.55 13.29 14.40
CA PRO A 78 -12.17 11.90 14.52
C PRO A 78 -13.10 10.96 13.74
N ARG A 79 -14.41 11.26 13.63
CA ARG A 79 -15.36 10.44 12.86
C ARG A 79 -14.98 10.39 11.38
N ARG A 80 -14.55 11.53 10.83
CA ARG A 80 -14.09 11.65 9.45
C ARG A 80 -12.76 10.94 9.22
N ALA A 81 -11.80 11.14 10.11
CA ALA A 81 -10.50 10.46 10.03
C ALA A 81 -10.66 8.94 10.10
N TRP A 82 -11.50 8.44 11.02
CA TRP A 82 -11.83 7.03 11.11
C TRP A 82 -12.65 6.51 9.92
N GLY A 83 -13.51 7.32 9.32
CA GLY A 83 -14.17 6.96 8.05
C GLY A 83 -13.16 6.75 6.92
N PHE A 84 -12.22 7.68 6.76
CA PHE A 84 -11.16 7.59 5.76
C PHE A 84 -10.22 6.40 5.98
N TYR A 85 -9.63 6.27 7.17
CA TYR A 85 -8.71 5.17 7.47
C TYR A 85 -9.44 3.82 7.61
N GLY A 86 -10.68 3.81 8.10
CA GLY A 86 -11.49 2.60 8.20
C GLY A 86 -11.83 2.03 6.82
N HIS A 87 -12.22 2.87 5.87
CA HIS A 87 -12.46 2.46 4.49
C HIS A 87 -11.18 1.88 3.86
N ARG A 88 -10.02 2.52 4.06
CA ARG A 88 -8.74 2.02 3.57
C ARG A 88 -8.34 0.69 4.19
N LEU A 89 -8.54 0.52 5.50
CA LEU A 89 -8.23 -0.72 6.19
C LEU A 89 -9.05 -1.88 5.62
N ALA A 90 -10.36 -1.69 5.42
CA ALA A 90 -11.24 -2.67 4.79
C ALA A 90 -10.78 -2.98 3.35
N LEU A 91 -10.57 -1.95 2.53
CA LEU A 91 -10.10 -2.10 1.15
C LEU A 91 -8.79 -2.91 1.06
N TYR A 92 -7.79 -2.62 1.89
CA TYR A 92 -6.52 -3.34 1.87
C TYR A 92 -6.63 -4.79 2.35
N ARG A 93 -7.50 -5.06 3.34
CA ARG A 93 -7.80 -6.44 3.77
C ARG A 93 -8.48 -7.24 2.67
N ASP A 94 -9.41 -6.65 1.93
CA ASP A 94 -10.16 -7.35 0.88
C ASP A 94 -9.33 -7.54 -0.38
N THR A 95 -8.45 -6.58 -0.71
CA THR A 95 -7.69 -6.61 -1.96
C THR A 95 -6.61 -7.69 -1.95
N THR A 96 -6.63 -8.58 -2.93
CA THR A 96 -5.60 -9.62 -3.12
C THR A 96 -4.40 -9.03 -3.89
N PRO A 97 -3.16 -9.16 -3.39
CA PRO A 97 -1.97 -8.72 -4.11
C PRO A 97 -1.85 -9.43 -5.46
N HIS A 98 -1.49 -8.70 -6.52
CA HIS A 98 -1.27 -9.28 -7.84
C HIS A 98 -0.05 -10.23 -7.86
N ALA A 99 0.05 -11.04 -8.93
CA ALA A 99 1.07 -12.08 -9.07
C ALA A 99 2.53 -11.58 -9.00
N GLY A 100 2.78 -10.30 -9.26
CA GLY A 100 4.11 -9.71 -9.19
C GLY A 100 4.73 -9.78 -7.79
N PHE A 101 3.92 -9.68 -6.73
CA PHE A 101 4.40 -9.87 -5.35
C PHE A 101 4.96 -11.28 -5.15
N ASP A 102 4.21 -12.30 -5.55
CA ASP A 102 4.62 -13.70 -5.43
C ASP A 102 5.87 -14.02 -6.27
N MET A 103 5.98 -13.42 -7.47
CA MET A 103 7.18 -13.54 -8.30
C MET A 103 8.42 -12.98 -7.61
N LEU A 104 8.33 -11.76 -7.07
CA LEU A 104 9.43 -11.14 -6.34
C LEU A 104 9.84 -11.97 -5.11
N ARG A 105 8.85 -12.49 -4.37
CA ARG A 105 9.07 -13.38 -3.22
C ARG A 105 9.88 -14.61 -3.64
N LYS A 106 9.41 -15.32 -4.66
CA LYS A 106 10.04 -16.55 -5.17
C LYS A 106 11.45 -16.31 -5.70
N TRP A 107 11.67 -15.21 -6.42
CA TRP A 107 13.01 -14.86 -6.88
C TRP A 107 13.95 -14.63 -5.70
N GLY A 108 13.51 -13.84 -4.72
CA GLY A 108 14.27 -13.60 -3.51
C GLY A 108 14.58 -14.87 -2.72
N GLU A 109 13.60 -15.75 -2.52
CA GLU A 109 13.76 -17.02 -1.78
C GLU A 109 14.77 -17.96 -2.44
N ALA A 110 14.91 -17.91 -3.77
CA ALA A 110 15.86 -18.72 -4.51
C ALA A 110 17.31 -18.16 -4.46
N MET A 111 17.50 -16.92 -4.01
CA MET A 111 18.82 -16.27 -3.93
C MET A 111 19.57 -16.65 -2.66
N ARG A 112 20.91 -16.69 -2.75
CA ARG A 112 21.82 -17.10 -1.67
C ARG A 112 21.58 -16.37 -0.35
N HIS A 113 21.30 -15.07 -0.40
CA HIS A 113 21.07 -14.21 0.76
C HIS A 113 19.61 -13.81 0.96
N GLY A 114 18.71 -14.35 0.13
CA GLY A 114 17.29 -14.08 0.22
C GLY A 114 16.90 -12.70 -0.35
N TYR A 115 15.78 -12.18 0.17
CA TYR A 115 15.31 -10.82 -0.10
C TYR A 115 15.26 -9.95 1.16
N PHE A 116 15.11 -8.64 0.94
CA PHE A 116 14.62 -7.69 1.91
C PHE A 116 13.68 -6.68 1.23
N VAL A 117 12.58 -6.32 1.89
CA VAL A 117 11.61 -5.35 1.39
C VAL A 117 11.75 -4.06 2.18
N PHE A 118 11.87 -2.94 1.48
CA PHE A 118 11.76 -1.60 2.04
C PHE A 118 10.59 -0.90 1.35
N THR A 119 9.54 -0.57 2.10
CA THR A 119 8.32 -0.04 1.48
C THR A 119 7.73 1.16 2.22
N SER A 120 7.24 2.12 1.43
CA SER A 120 6.44 3.25 1.90
C SER A 120 4.94 2.97 1.91
N ASN A 121 4.54 1.77 1.45
CA ASN A 121 3.17 1.31 1.54
C ASN A 121 2.80 0.97 2.98
N VAL A 122 1.51 1.09 3.29
CA VAL A 122 0.95 0.81 4.62
C VAL A 122 -0.14 -0.26 4.56
N ASP A 123 -0.30 -0.92 3.40
CA ASP A 123 -1.41 -1.81 3.05
C ASP A 123 -1.25 -3.25 3.57
N GLY A 124 -0.03 -3.66 3.93
CA GLY A 124 0.28 -5.02 4.37
C GLY A 124 0.31 -6.06 3.25
N HIS A 125 0.39 -5.67 1.97
CA HIS A 125 0.31 -6.60 0.84
C HIS A 125 1.52 -7.51 0.69
N PHE A 126 2.71 -7.09 1.11
CA PHE A 126 3.87 -7.99 1.17
C PHE A 126 3.63 -9.15 2.14
N GLN A 127 3.15 -8.86 3.35
CA GLN A 127 2.78 -9.87 4.33
C GLN A 127 1.66 -10.78 3.80
N LYS A 128 0.64 -10.19 3.17
CA LYS A 128 -0.47 -10.95 2.55
C LYS A 128 0.00 -11.84 1.40
N ALA A 129 1.05 -11.45 0.67
CA ALA A 129 1.68 -12.26 -0.38
C ALA A 129 2.66 -13.33 0.17
N GLY A 130 2.80 -13.45 1.50
CA GLY A 130 3.59 -14.47 2.16
C GLY A 130 5.06 -14.11 2.39
N PHE A 131 5.44 -12.83 2.25
CA PHE A 131 6.79 -12.41 2.65
C PHE A 131 6.97 -12.55 4.16
N ASP A 132 8.17 -12.92 4.58
CA ASP A 132 8.57 -13.00 5.99
C ASP A 132 8.52 -11.60 6.62
N PRO A 133 7.68 -11.37 7.64
CA PRO A 133 7.60 -10.08 8.32
C PRO A 133 8.91 -9.57 8.90
N GLN A 134 9.89 -10.45 9.18
CA GLN A 134 11.22 -10.05 9.67
C GLN A 134 12.11 -9.46 8.57
N ARG A 135 11.71 -9.58 7.30
CA ARG A 135 12.42 -9.08 6.11
C ARG A 135 11.69 -7.93 5.42
N ILE A 136 10.80 -7.27 6.14
CA ILE A 136 10.02 -6.13 5.64
C ILE A 136 10.23 -4.95 6.57
N ASP A 137 10.63 -3.82 6.00
CA ASP A 137 10.65 -2.52 6.64
C ASP A 137 9.56 -1.61 6.04
N GLU A 138 8.51 -1.38 6.82
CA GLU A 138 7.41 -0.46 6.50
C GLU A 138 7.76 0.93 7.04
N CYS A 139 8.47 1.74 6.25
CA CYS A 139 9.07 2.99 6.73
C CYS A 139 8.04 4.08 7.10
N HIS A 140 6.79 3.93 6.66
CA HIS A 140 5.65 4.77 7.05
C HIS A 140 4.73 4.11 8.09
N GLY A 141 5.14 2.97 8.66
CA GLY A 141 4.31 2.14 9.51
C GLY A 141 3.25 1.36 8.73
N THR A 142 2.23 0.89 9.43
CA THR A 142 1.18 0.04 8.85
C THR A 142 -0.18 0.40 9.41
N ILE A 143 -1.21 0.39 8.56
CA ILE A 143 -2.59 0.66 8.98
C ILE A 143 -3.20 -0.49 9.78
N HIS A 144 -2.54 -1.66 9.79
CA HIS A 144 -2.94 -2.83 10.57
C HIS A 144 -2.55 -2.74 12.05
N LYS A 145 -1.87 -1.66 12.45
CA LYS A 145 -1.53 -1.36 13.84
C LYS A 145 -2.08 0.02 14.22
N LEU A 146 -2.52 0.13 15.45
CA LEU A 146 -3.04 1.34 16.07
C LEU A 146 -2.04 1.83 17.11
N GLN A 147 -1.95 3.15 17.27
CA GLN A 147 -1.18 3.78 18.32
C GLN A 147 -1.99 4.91 18.94
N CYS A 148 -1.59 5.35 20.14
CA CYS A 148 -2.25 6.47 20.77
C CYS A 148 -1.94 7.74 19.96
N LEU A 149 -2.94 8.60 19.78
CA LEU A 149 -2.77 9.87 19.07
C LEU A 149 -1.81 10.80 19.83
N GLU A 150 -1.83 10.71 21.14
CA GLU A 150 -0.83 11.33 22.00
C GLU A 150 0.35 10.36 22.17
N PRO A 151 1.60 10.84 22.10
CA PRO A 151 2.79 9.99 22.23
C PRO A 151 3.05 9.60 23.70
N CYS A 152 2.02 9.13 24.39
CA CYS A 152 2.08 8.74 25.80
C CYS A 152 2.70 7.36 26.01
N SER A 153 2.84 6.56 24.94
CA SER A 153 3.41 5.21 24.98
C SER A 153 3.92 4.80 23.59
N PRO A 154 4.99 3.98 23.50
CA PRO A 154 5.41 3.35 22.26
C PRO A 154 4.57 2.11 21.88
N ALA A 155 3.55 1.76 22.68
CA ALA A 155 2.74 0.58 22.43
C ALA A 155 1.96 0.68 21.12
N LEU A 156 1.94 -0.43 20.38
CA LEU A 156 1.13 -0.62 19.19
C LEU A 156 0.09 -1.72 19.45
N TRP A 157 -1.17 -1.46 19.10
CA TRP A 157 -2.25 -2.44 19.19
C TRP A 157 -2.59 -2.98 17.81
N SER A 158 -2.89 -4.28 17.74
CA SER A 158 -3.36 -4.87 16.49
C SER A 158 -4.73 -4.30 16.10
N ALA A 159 -4.90 -3.90 14.84
CA ALA A 159 -6.20 -3.54 14.30
C ALA A 159 -7.03 -4.78 13.92
N ALA A 160 -6.51 -6.01 14.06
CA ALA A 160 -7.16 -7.23 13.54
C ALA A 160 -8.59 -7.46 14.08
N GLY A 161 -8.87 -7.03 15.32
CA GLY A 161 -10.22 -7.10 15.91
C GLY A 161 -11.10 -5.87 15.64
N PHE A 162 -10.65 -4.94 14.81
CA PHE A 162 -11.37 -3.73 14.45
C PHE A 162 -11.88 -3.86 13.01
N ASP A 163 -13.20 -3.99 12.87
CA ASP A 163 -13.91 -4.08 11.59
C ASP A 163 -14.78 -2.81 11.41
N PRO A 164 -14.25 -1.76 10.77
CA PRO A 164 -14.94 -0.48 10.68
C PRO A 164 -16.13 -0.55 9.73
N VAL A 165 -17.32 -0.23 10.24
CA VAL A 165 -18.52 -0.02 9.40
C VAL A 165 -18.53 1.44 8.97
N VAL A 166 -18.01 1.73 7.77
CA VAL A 166 -17.91 3.10 7.26
C VAL A 166 -19.13 3.48 6.43
N ASP A 167 -19.72 4.65 6.71
CA ASP A 167 -20.63 5.31 5.78
C ASP A 167 -19.79 5.88 4.64
N THR A 168 -19.72 5.18 3.51
CA THR A 168 -18.92 5.59 2.36
C THR A 168 -19.49 6.80 1.64
N ALA A 169 -20.80 7.07 1.75
CA ALA A 169 -21.43 8.25 1.17
C ALA A 169 -21.02 9.52 1.92
N ARG A 170 -20.70 9.40 3.21
CA ARG A 170 -20.23 10.51 4.06
C ARG A 170 -18.73 10.46 4.37
N CYS A 171 -18.05 9.34 4.12
CA CYS A 171 -16.68 9.09 4.55
C CYS A 171 -16.53 9.21 6.09
N GLU A 172 -17.44 8.60 6.84
CA GLU A 172 -17.46 8.71 8.31
C GLU A 172 -17.61 7.35 8.97
N LEU A 173 -17.00 7.20 10.15
CA LEU A 173 -17.36 6.14 11.09
C LEU A 173 -18.61 6.61 11.88
N PRO A 174 -19.76 5.93 11.73
CA PRO A 174 -21.04 6.31 12.35
C PRO A 174 -21.02 6.39 13.88
#